data_AF-A0A0K2GXL5-F1
#
_entry.id   AF-A0A0K2GXL5-F1
#
_cell.length_a   1.000
_cell.length_b   1.000
_cell.length_c   1.000
_cell.angle_alpha   90.00
_cell.angle_beta   90.00
_cell.angle_gamma   90.00
#
_symmetry.space_group_name_H-M   'P 1'
#
loop_
_entity.id
_entity.type
_entity.pdbx_description
1 polymer ?
#
loop_
_entity_poly.entity_id
_entity_poly.type
_entity_poly.pdbx_seq_one_letter_code
_entity_poly.pdbx_strand_id
1 'polypeptide(L)'
;MIIALMAAVLAAGGTYLVLQRGMLRTIVGMTLISHAANLIILSTGVGAWRGEPLLGEVDLNDAADPLPQAFVLTAIVITMAVTAFMLALAGLGHDDDTRIKEDRDAMKQLSTAGRRAGKHIPVDSDSTVSGTPGAAGTQSSGSGTETFPSHTPYGGDEKW
;
A
#
# COMPACT_ATOMS: atom_id res chain seq x y z
N MET A 1 27.75 16.68 12.39
CA MET A 1 27.39 15.45 13.11
C MET A 1 25.93 15.01 12.91
N ILE A 2 24.95 15.93 12.98
CA ILE A 2 23.53 15.60 12.73
C ILE A 2 23.27 15.04 11.31
N ILE A 3 23.84 15.64 10.27
CA ILE A 3 23.63 15.20 8.87
C ILE A 3 24.14 13.76 8.68
N ALA A 4 25.29 13.44 9.28
CA ALA A 4 25.86 12.09 9.22
C ALA A 4 24.96 11.05 9.92
N LEU A 5 24.39 11.39 11.09
CA LEU A 5 23.45 10.50 11.79
C LEU A 5 22.15 10.31 10.98
N MET A 6 21.59 11.39 10.42
CA MET A 6 20.41 11.28 9.56
C MET A 6 20.69 10.40 8.34
N ALA A 7 21.78 10.65 7.61
CA ALA A 7 22.16 9.84 6.46
C ALA A 7 22.34 8.35 6.82
N ALA A 8 22.95 8.05 7.98
CA ALA A 8 23.11 6.68 8.46
C ALA A 8 21.75 6.00 8.76
N VAL A 9 20.81 6.71 9.41
CA VAL A 9 19.47 6.19 9.69
C VAL A 9 18.67 5.99 8.40
N LEU A 10 18.72 6.93 7.45
CA LEU A 10 18.04 6.79 6.16
C LEU A 10 18.63 5.65 5.33
N ALA A 11 19.95 5.50 5.30
CA ALA A 11 20.62 4.40 4.60
C ALA A 11 20.27 3.05 5.24
N ALA A 12 20.36 2.93 6.57
CA ALA A 12 20.01 1.69 7.27
C ALA A 12 18.53 1.33 7.09
N GLY A 13 17.63 2.30 7.23
CA GLY A 13 16.19 2.10 7.00
C GLY A 13 15.87 1.72 5.56
N GLY A 14 16.49 2.40 4.59
CA GLY A 14 16.33 2.11 3.17
C GLY A 14 16.86 0.72 2.79
N THR A 15 18.05 0.34 3.25
CA THR A 15 18.60 -1.02 3.07
C THR A 15 17.69 -2.07 3.72
N TYR A 16 17.19 -1.82 4.93
CA TYR A 16 16.25 -2.72 5.60
C TYR A 16 14.95 -2.92 4.80
N LEU A 17 14.39 -1.86 4.22
CA LEU A 17 13.18 -1.95 3.39
C LEU A 17 13.43 -2.71 2.07
N VAL A 18 14.59 -2.54 1.45
CA VAL A 18 14.98 -3.27 0.22
C VAL A 18 15.12 -4.77 0.48
N LEU A 19 15.54 -5.18 1.68
CA LEU A 19 15.64 -6.59 2.06
C LEU A 19 14.26 -7.23 2.36
N GLN A 20 13.21 -6.44 2.52
CA GLN A 20 11.86 -6.96 2.78
C GLN A 20 11.16 -7.36 1.48
N ARG A 21 10.26 -8.35 1.58
CA ARG A 21 9.38 -8.72 0.45
C ARG A 21 8.29 -7.67 0.25
N GLY A 22 7.99 -7.37 -1.01
CA GLY A 22 6.93 -6.46 -1.45
C GLY A 22 7.47 -5.31 -2.30
N MET A 23 6.90 -5.14 -3.50
CA MET A 23 7.43 -4.20 -4.48
C MET A 23 7.35 -2.74 -4.03
N LEU A 24 6.22 -2.34 -3.41
CA LEU A 24 6.07 -1.01 -2.83
C LEU A 24 7.11 -0.74 -1.73
N ARG A 25 7.47 -1.77 -0.96
CA ARG A 25 8.45 -1.65 0.13
C ARG A 25 9.86 -1.41 -0.42
N THR A 26 10.23 -2.14 -1.48
CA THR A 26 11.49 -1.93 -2.20
C THR A 26 11.54 -0.54 -2.83
N ILE A 27 10.43 -0.04 -3.38
CA ILE A 27 10.36 1.31 -3.95
C ILE A 27 10.62 2.38 -2.88
N VAL A 28 9.90 2.31 -1.75
CA VAL A 28 10.11 3.24 -0.62
C VAL A 28 11.53 3.12 -0.07
N GLY A 29 12.08 1.90 0.02
CA GLY A 29 13.46 1.67 0.42
C GLY A 29 14.48 2.33 -0.52
N MET A 30 14.27 2.23 -1.84
CA MET A 30 15.12 2.86 -2.84
C MET A 30 15.05 4.40 -2.76
N THR A 31 13.86 4.96 -2.53
CA THR A 31 13.69 6.41 -2.32
C THR A 31 14.42 6.89 -1.06
N LEU A 32 14.37 6.15 0.04
CA LEU A 32 15.09 6.48 1.28
C LEU A 32 16.61 6.47 1.09
N ILE A 33 17.15 5.46 0.39
CA ILE A 33 18.60 5.39 0.07
C ILE A 33 19.01 6.59 -0.79
N SER A 34 18.19 6.97 -1.78
CA SER A 34 18.47 8.17 -2.59
C SER A 34 18.50 9.45 -1.76
N HIS A 35 17.58 9.61 -0.80
CA HIS A 35 17.61 10.76 0.10
C HIS A 35 18.87 10.77 0.97
N ALA A 36 19.33 9.60 1.44
CA ALA A 36 20.61 9.50 2.15
C ALA A 36 21.79 9.91 1.26
N ALA A 37 21.83 9.46 0.00
CA ALA A 37 22.87 9.83 -0.95
C ALA A 37 22.91 11.34 -1.21
N ASN A 38 21.74 11.98 -1.39
CA ASN A 38 21.63 13.43 -1.57
C ASN A 38 22.16 14.19 -0.36
N LEU A 39 21.86 13.73 0.86
CA LEU A 39 22.39 14.34 2.10
C LEU A 39 23.90 14.17 2.23
N ILE A 40 24.44 13.02 1.85
CA ILE A 40 25.90 12.76 1.89
C ILE A 40 26.63 13.69 0.92
N ILE A 41 26.12 13.83 -0.31
CA ILE A 41 26.67 14.75 -1.32
C ILE A 41 26.57 16.19 -0.82
N LEU A 42 25.42 16.61 -0.31
CA LEU A 42 25.25 17.99 0.16
C LEU A 42 26.20 18.29 1.34
N SER A 43 26.45 17.30 2.19
CA SER A 43 27.38 17.42 3.32
C SER A 43 28.84 17.64 2.91
N THR A 44 29.24 17.38 1.66
CA THR A 44 30.62 17.68 1.21
C THR A 44 30.80 19.12 0.74
N GLY A 45 29.74 19.78 0.26
CA GLY A 45 29.77 21.15 -0.29
C GLY A 45 29.24 22.25 0.62
N VAL A 46 28.34 21.90 1.55
CA VAL A 46 27.69 22.87 2.46
C VAL A 46 28.39 22.84 3.82
N GLY A 47 29.32 23.78 4.01
CA GLY A 47 29.81 24.14 5.34
C GLY A 47 28.72 24.89 6.12
N ALA A 48 28.71 24.76 7.45
CA ALA A 48 27.62 25.21 8.33
C ALA A 48 27.27 26.71 8.27
N TRP A 49 28.07 27.53 7.59
CA TRP A 49 28.04 29.00 7.62
C TRP A 49 28.34 29.62 6.25
N ARG A 50 27.86 29.00 5.16
CA ARG A 50 28.04 29.54 3.81
C ARG A 50 26.74 30.12 3.25
N GLY A 51 26.80 31.33 2.72
CA GLY A 51 25.72 32.04 2.07
C GLY A 51 25.37 31.46 0.70
N GLU A 52 24.24 31.91 0.15
CA GLU A 52 23.75 31.53 -1.17
C GLU A 52 24.83 31.80 -2.22
N PRO A 53 25.16 30.86 -3.14
CA PRO A 53 26.14 31.08 -4.19
C PRO A 53 25.54 31.92 -5.33
N LEU A 54 25.04 33.11 -4.99
CA LEU A 54 24.53 34.11 -5.92
C LEU A 54 25.60 35.17 -6.16
N LEU A 55 25.88 35.41 -7.44
CA LEU A 55 26.83 36.42 -7.88
C LEU A 55 26.38 37.81 -7.41
N GLY A 56 27.09 38.39 -6.45
CA GLY A 56 26.92 39.79 -6.02
C GLY A 56 26.33 40.02 -4.62
N GLU A 57 25.85 38.99 -3.92
CA GLU A 57 25.28 39.14 -2.56
C GLU A 57 26.21 38.69 -1.42
N VAL A 58 27.20 37.82 -1.70
CA VAL A 58 28.06 37.21 -0.67
C VAL A 58 29.53 37.23 -1.14
N ASP A 59 30.48 37.44 -0.22
CA ASP A 59 31.91 37.29 -0.53
C ASP A 59 32.19 35.84 -0.95
N LEU A 60 33.05 35.64 -1.95
CA LEU A 60 33.31 34.31 -2.53
C LEU A 60 33.86 33.31 -1.50
N ASN A 61 34.47 33.81 -0.42
CA ASN A 61 34.98 32.98 0.68
C ASN A 61 33.86 32.37 1.52
N ASP A 62 32.73 33.06 1.64
CA ASP A 62 31.54 32.65 2.40
C ASP A 62 30.47 32.02 1.52
N ALA A 63 30.65 31.90 0.20
CA ALA A 63 29.67 31.26 -0.68
C ALA A 63 29.71 29.71 -0.58
N ALA A 64 28.53 29.08 -0.65
CA ALA A 64 28.41 27.62 -0.73
C ALA A 64 29.00 27.06 -2.03
N ASP A 65 29.49 25.80 -2.03
CA ASP A 65 30.02 25.19 -3.24
C ASP A 65 28.88 24.86 -4.23
N PRO A 66 28.86 25.46 -5.44
CA PRO A 66 27.81 25.20 -6.43
C PRO A 66 27.90 23.80 -7.05
N LEU A 67 29.05 23.12 -6.99
CA LEU A 67 29.26 21.83 -7.65
C LEU A 67 28.44 20.71 -6.99
N PRO A 68 28.48 20.51 -5.66
CA PRO A 68 27.60 19.54 -4.99
C PRO A 68 26.12 19.85 -5.14
N GLN A 69 25.73 21.13 -5.24
CA GLN A 69 24.33 21.52 -5.46
C GLN A 69 23.80 21.07 -6.82
N ALA A 70 24.57 21.30 -7.89
CA ALA A 70 24.22 20.83 -9.23
C ALA A 70 24.14 19.29 -9.29
N PHE A 71 25.03 18.61 -8.56
CA PHE A 71 25.04 17.16 -8.51
C PHE A 71 23.79 16.59 -7.81
N VAL A 72 23.35 17.22 -6.71
CA VAL A 72 22.10 16.85 -6.02
C VAL A 72 20.87 17.06 -6.90
N LEU A 73 20.79 18.17 -7.65
CA LEU A 73 19.68 18.39 -8.59
C LEU A 73 19.57 17.25 -9.62
N THR A 74 20.72 16.85 -10.18
CA THR A 74 20.80 15.74 -11.13
C THR A 74 20.38 14.41 -10.50
N ALA A 75 20.84 14.14 -9.28
CA ALA A 75 20.50 12.93 -8.54
C ALA A 75 18.98 12.84 -8.23
N ILE A 76 18.35 13.97 -7.88
CA ILE A 76 16.90 14.03 -7.63
C ILE A 76 16.11 13.66 -8.89
N VAL A 77 16.48 14.22 -10.05
CA VAL A 77 15.79 13.94 -11.33
C VAL A 77 15.92 12.46 -11.71
N ILE A 78 17.13 11.89 -11.61
CA ILE A 78 17.35 10.46 -11.87
C ILE A 78 16.51 9.60 -10.92
N THR A 79 16.48 9.94 -9.64
CA THR A 79 15.70 9.21 -8.64
C THR A 79 14.21 9.28 -8.93
N MET A 80 13.68 10.45 -9.29
CA MET A 80 12.27 10.61 -9.66
C MET A 80 11.91 9.77 -10.90
N ALA A 81 12.78 9.76 -11.91
CA ALA A 81 12.59 8.95 -13.11
C ALA A 81 12.61 7.44 -12.81
N VAL A 82 13.61 6.97 -12.04
CA VAL A 82 13.72 5.55 -11.64
C VAL A 82 12.56 5.14 -10.74
N THR A 83 12.12 6.01 -9.82
CA THR A 83 10.98 5.73 -8.94
C THR A 83 9.68 5.63 -9.74
N ALA A 84 9.44 6.56 -10.67
CA ALA A 84 8.28 6.50 -11.56
C ALA A 84 8.30 5.23 -12.44
N PHE A 85 9.48 4.86 -12.93
CA PHE A 85 9.67 3.62 -13.70
C PHE A 85 9.39 2.37 -12.86
N MET A 86 9.95 2.28 -11.65
CA MET A 86 9.65 1.18 -10.73
C MET A 86 8.17 1.11 -10.36
N LEU A 87 7.52 2.25 -10.15
CA LEU A 87 6.10 2.32 -9.84
C LEU A 87 5.23 1.88 -11.02
N ALA A 88 5.63 2.23 -12.26
CA ALA A 88 4.97 1.77 -13.48
C ALA A 88 5.12 0.25 -13.65
N LEU A 89 6.30 -0.31 -13.38
CA LEU A 89 6.50 -1.76 -13.36
C LEU A 89 5.67 -2.43 -12.27
N ALA A 90 5.51 -1.79 -11.12
CA ALA A 90 4.69 -2.31 -10.02
C ALA A 90 3.21 -2.34 -10.37
N GLY A 91 2.73 -1.33 -11.09
CA GLY A 91 1.36 -1.33 -11.60
C GLY A 91 1.13 -2.34 -12.72
N LEU A 92 2.17 -2.69 -13.49
CA LEU A 92 2.07 -3.66 -14.59
C LEU A 92 2.20 -5.11 -14.13
N GLY A 93 2.99 -5.37 -13.10
CA GLY A 93 3.11 -6.68 -12.47
C GLY A 93 1.77 -7.09 -11.87
N HIS A 94 1.10 -8.07 -12.49
CA HIS A 94 -0.30 -8.40 -12.18
C HIS A 94 -0.57 -8.80 -10.72
N ASP A 95 0.43 -8.98 -9.84
CA ASP A 95 0.25 -9.51 -8.47
C ASP A 95 1.44 -9.26 -7.51
N ASP A 96 2.01 -8.05 -7.41
CA ASP A 96 3.23 -7.86 -6.61
C ASP A 96 3.03 -7.50 -5.11
N ASP A 97 2.29 -8.36 -4.40
CA ASP A 97 2.23 -8.43 -2.94
C ASP A 97 2.43 -9.89 -2.48
N THR A 98 3.65 -10.40 -2.72
CA THR A 98 4.12 -11.80 -2.69
C THR A 98 3.80 -12.63 -1.42
N ARG A 99 3.13 -12.08 -0.41
CA ARG A 99 2.76 -12.77 0.85
C ARG A 99 1.26 -12.73 1.16
N ILE A 100 0.53 -11.71 0.68
CA ILE A 100 -0.92 -11.62 0.90
C ILE A 100 -1.65 -12.71 0.12
N LYS A 101 -1.12 -13.11 -1.04
CA LYS A 101 -1.70 -14.19 -1.85
C LYS A 101 -1.67 -15.56 -1.17
N GLU A 102 -0.52 -15.99 -0.67
CA GLU A 102 -0.38 -17.33 -0.06
C GLU A 102 -1.37 -17.53 1.11
N ASP A 103 -1.46 -16.56 2.01
CA ASP A 103 -2.39 -16.62 3.15
C ASP A 103 -3.86 -16.49 2.72
N ARG A 104 -4.17 -15.63 1.73
CA ARG A 104 -5.53 -15.49 1.18
C ARG A 104 -6.00 -16.76 0.49
N ASP A 105 -5.12 -17.41 -0.27
CA ASP A 105 -5.44 -18.61 -1.03
C ASP A 105 -5.59 -19.82 -0.10
N ALA A 106 -4.75 -19.92 0.94
CA ALA A 106 -4.94 -20.89 2.02
C ALA A 106 -6.28 -20.69 2.75
N MET A 107 -6.64 -19.45 3.10
CA MET A 107 -7.92 -19.12 3.75
C MET A 107 -9.13 -19.44 2.84
N LYS A 108 -9.03 -19.16 1.52
CA LYS A 108 -10.07 -19.53 0.54
C LYS A 108 -10.25 -21.04 0.47
N GLN A 109 -9.16 -21.81 0.46
CA GLN A 109 -9.22 -23.27 0.46
C GLN A 109 -9.88 -23.81 1.73
N LEU A 110 -9.54 -23.28 2.90
CA LEU A 110 -10.17 -23.64 4.17
C LEU A 110 -11.68 -23.31 4.20
N SER A 111 -12.08 -22.13 3.72
CA SER A 111 -13.50 -21.77 3.63
C SER A 111 -14.29 -22.66 2.65
N THR A 112 -13.62 -23.13 1.58
CA THR A 112 -14.22 -24.01 0.57
C THR A 112 -14.31 -25.45 1.09
N ALA A 113 -13.30 -25.91 1.82
CA ALA A 113 -13.32 -27.18 2.52
C ALA A 113 -14.41 -27.22 3.59
N GLY A 114 -14.57 -26.15 4.39
CA GLY A 114 -15.64 -26.01 5.37
C GLY A 114 -17.05 -26.03 4.76
N ARG A 115 -17.26 -25.35 3.63
CA ARG A 115 -18.53 -25.41 2.88
C ARG A 115 -18.82 -26.79 2.28
N ARG A 116 -17.80 -27.50 1.78
CA ARG A 116 -17.96 -28.89 1.30
C ARG A 116 -18.28 -29.85 2.44
N ALA A 117 -17.65 -29.68 3.60
CA ALA A 117 -17.92 -30.51 4.78
C ALA A 117 -19.36 -30.36 5.29
N GLY A 118 -19.88 -29.12 5.36
CA GLY A 118 -21.27 -28.86 5.76
C GLY A 118 -22.34 -29.48 4.84
N LYS A 119 -21.99 -29.75 3.57
CA LYS A 119 -22.91 -30.39 2.60
C LYS A 119 -23.00 -31.91 2.75
N HIS A 120 -22.06 -32.55 3.45
CA HIS A 120 -21.99 -33.99 3.65
C HIS A 120 -22.32 -34.45 5.06
N ILE A 121 -22.80 -33.57 5.95
CA ILE A 121 -23.35 -34.00 7.24
C ILE A 121 -24.67 -34.71 6.94
N PRO A 122 -24.78 -36.04 7.17
CA PRO A 122 -26.06 -36.72 7.10
C PRO A 122 -26.97 -36.04 8.12
N VAL A 123 -28.14 -35.57 7.68
CA VAL A 123 -29.20 -35.17 8.61
C VAL A 123 -29.75 -36.47 9.19
N ASP A 124 -29.01 -37.08 10.12
CA ASP A 124 -29.59 -38.06 11.02
C ASP A 124 -30.53 -37.30 11.94
N SER A 125 -31.80 -37.46 11.62
CA SER A 125 -32.95 -36.96 12.33
C SER A 125 -33.08 -37.71 13.65
N ASP A 126 -32.16 -37.50 14.59
CA ASP A 126 -32.41 -37.80 16.02
C ASP A 126 -31.52 -37.09 17.06
N SER A 127 -30.67 -36.13 16.67
CA SER A 127 -30.02 -35.29 17.70
C SER A 127 -30.84 -34.02 17.94
N THR A 128 -31.74 -34.11 18.92
CA THR A 128 -32.41 -32.96 19.52
C THR A 128 -31.33 -32.05 20.13
N VAL A 129 -30.84 -31.06 19.38
CA VAL A 129 -30.13 -29.92 19.95
C VAL A 129 -31.18 -29.06 20.65
N SER A 130 -31.46 -29.40 21.91
CA SER A 130 -32.22 -28.53 22.82
C SER A 130 -31.35 -27.33 23.17
N GLY A 131 -31.58 -26.23 22.48
CA GLY A 131 -30.79 -25.01 22.69
C GLY A 131 -31.39 -23.78 22.07
N THR A 132 -32.72 -23.61 22.13
CA THR A 132 -33.36 -22.32 21.84
C THR A 132 -34.17 -21.89 23.07
N PRO A 133 -33.77 -20.83 23.79
CA PRO A 133 -34.62 -20.24 24.81
C PRO A 133 -35.77 -19.50 24.09
N GLY A 134 -36.98 -19.76 24.57
CA GLY A 134 -38.20 -19.57 23.80
C GLY A 134 -38.71 -18.14 23.64
N ALA A 135 -39.73 -18.07 22.80
CA ALA A 135 -40.86 -17.14 22.85
C ALA A 135 -41.91 -17.79 21.92
N ALA A 136 -42.86 -18.58 22.44
CA ALA A 136 -44.15 -18.12 22.94
C ALA A 136 -44.90 -17.24 21.92
N GLY A 137 -46.02 -17.75 21.39
CA GLY A 137 -47.14 -16.90 21.02
C GLY A 137 -47.67 -17.01 19.59
N THR A 138 -48.66 -17.91 19.45
CA THR A 138 -49.94 -17.63 18.78
C THR A 138 -50.00 -17.57 17.26
N GLN A 139 -50.59 -18.64 16.70
CA GLN A 139 -51.18 -18.70 15.37
C GLN A 139 -52.36 -17.70 15.27
N SER A 140 -52.40 -16.90 14.21
CA SER A 140 -53.67 -16.41 13.67
C SER A 140 -53.64 -16.39 12.14
N SER A 141 -54.56 -17.15 11.58
CA SER A 141 -54.98 -17.22 10.19
C SER A 141 -55.29 -15.85 9.59
N GLY A 142 -54.91 -15.60 8.33
CA GLY A 142 -55.29 -14.39 7.60
C GLY A 142 -54.64 -14.29 6.23
N SER A 143 -55.42 -14.59 5.20
CA SER A 143 -55.12 -14.40 3.78
C SER A 143 -54.74 -12.96 3.44
N GLY A 144 -53.63 -12.76 2.73
CA GLY A 144 -53.24 -11.48 2.18
C GLY A 144 -52.04 -11.62 1.26
N THR A 145 -52.30 -11.75 -0.04
CA THR A 145 -51.30 -11.62 -1.11
C THR A 145 -50.81 -10.17 -1.14
N GLU A 146 -49.66 -9.89 -0.56
CA GLU A 146 -48.94 -8.62 -0.78
C GLU A 146 -47.74 -8.87 -1.69
N THR A 147 -48.05 -8.71 -2.98
CA THR A 147 -47.14 -8.60 -4.11
C THR A 147 -46.24 -7.38 -3.92
N PHE A 148 -44.93 -7.59 -3.78
CA PHE A 148 -43.94 -6.51 -3.79
C PHE A 148 -43.95 -5.79 -5.15
N PRO A 149 -44.08 -4.44 -5.21
CA PRO A 149 -44.05 -3.71 -6.47
C PRO A 149 -42.65 -3.74 -7.10
N SER A 150 -42.51 -4.41 -8.24
CA SER A 150 -41.37 -4.25 -9.15
C SER A 150 -41.61 -3.04 -10.06
N HIS A 151 -41.25 -1.85 -9.60
CA HIS A 151 -41.12 -0.69 -10.48
C HIS A 151 -39.86 0.09 -10.08
N THR A 152 -38.77 -0.14 -10.82
CA THR A 152 -37.67 0.82 -10.90
C THR A 152 -38.08 1.96 -11.84
N PRO A 153 -37.63 3.21 -11.62
CA PRO A 153 -38.08 4.38 -12.39
C PRO A 153 -37.43 4.53 -13.78
N TYR A 154 -36.57 3.59 -14.19
CA TYR A 154 -35.88 3.66 -15.46
C TYR A 154 -36.55 2.73 -16.47
N GLY A 155 -37.54 3.28 -17.18
CA GLY A 155 -38.00 2.75 -18.45
C GLY A 155 -36.94 3.02 -19.52
N GLY A 156 -36.58 1.97 -20.25
CA GLY A 156 -35.71 2.01 -21.42
C GLY A 156 -36.02 0.79 -22.28
N ASP A 157 -36.98 0.97 -23.17
CA ASP A 157 -37.42 0.04 -24.20
C ASP A 157 -36.43 0.04 -25.37
N GLU A 158 -35.40 -0.80 -25.30
CA GLU A 158 -34.44 -0.94 -26.41
C GLU A 158 -34.46 -2.36 -26.95
N LYS A 159 -35.39 -2.53 -27.88
CA LYS A 159 -35.47 -3.58 -28.90
C LYS A 159 -34.41 -3.29 -29.98
N TRP A 160 -33.22 -3.88 -29.85
CA TRP A 160 -32.30 -4.21 -30.95
C TRP A 160 -31.49 -5.46 -30.61
#